data_AF-Q6FQM8-F1
#
_entry.id   AF-Q6FQM8-F1
#
_cell.length_a   1.000
_cell.length_b   1.000
_cell.length_c   1.000
_cell.angle_alpha   90.00
_cell.angle_beta   90.00
_cell.angle_gamma   90.00
#
_symmetry.space_group_name_H-M   'P 1'
#
loop_
_entity.id
_entity.type
_entity.pdbx_description
1 polymer ?
#
loop_
_entity_poly.entity_id
_entity_poly.type
_entity_poly.pdbx_seq_one_letter_code
_entity_poly.pdbx_strand_id
1 'polypeptide(L)'
;MPAIDREALEKEYRKLTARNDDIIRQEATSKKEYATFSRKETSIITLLQSLEPTLQDMHELKNNEPRLISEETIAKVPGLSWYNEQIKLVQESGDKDDFDVPPELRESYELFKGLALLPKDGKSLSE
;
A
#
# COMPACT_ATOMS: atom_id res chain seq x y z
N MET A 1 -45.05 14.58 -21.65
CA MET A 1 -43.64 14.18 -21.49
C MET A 1 -42.79 15.35 -21.94
N PRO A 2 -41.82 15.85 -21.13
CA PRO A 2 -41.00 16.97 -21.54
C PRO A 2 -40.13 16.54 -22.72
N ALA A 3 -40.01 17.39 -23.73
CA ALA A 3 -39.14 17.15 -24.87
C ALA A 3 -37.69 17.10 -24.36
N ILE A 4 -37.03 15.96 -24.55
CA ILE A 4 -35.61 15.84 -24.24
C ILE A 4 -34.86 16.73 -25.23
N ASP A 5 -34.21 17.77 -24.71
CA ASP A 5 -33.31 18.60 -25.49
C ASP A 5 -32.11 17.75 -25.93
N ARG A 6 -32.19 17.29 -27.18
CA ARG A 6 -31.24 16.36 -27.78
C ARG A 6 -29.84 16.97 -27.85
N GLU A 7 -29.74 18.29 -28.00
CA GLU A 7 -28.48 19.01 -28.06
C GLU A 7 -27.81 19.09 -26.68
N ALA A 8 -28.60 19.32 -25.63
CA ALA A 8 -28.13 19.24 -24.25
C ALA A 8 -27.64 17.84 -23.89
N LEU A 9 -28.36 16.79 -24.31
CA LEU A 9 -27.99 15.40 -24.06
C LEU A 9 -26.70 15.00 -24.79
N GLU A 10 -26.53 15.41 -26.05
CA GLU A 10 -25.28 15.18 -26.80
C GLU A 10 -24.08 15.89 -26.15
N LYS A 11 -24.29 17.10 -25.60
CA LYS A 11 -23.26 17.84 -24.88
C LYS A 11 -22.85 17.15 -23.57
N GLU A 12 -23.81 16.60 -22.82
CA GLU A 12 -23.51 15.80 -21.63
C GLU A 12 -22.81 14.50 -21.97
N TYR A 13 -23.24 13.82 -23.02
CA TYR A 13 -22.60 12.60 -23.49
C TYR A 13 -21.12 12.83 -23.83
N ARG A 14 -20.80 13.90 -24.58
CA ARG A 14 -19.41 14.27 -24.90
C ARG A 14 -18.58 14.57 -23.66
N LYS A 15 -19.16 15.24 -22.65
CA LYS A 15 -18.47 15.50 -21.37
C LYS A 15 -18.16 14.21 -20.62
N LEU A 16 -19.11 13.29 -20.58
CA LEU A 16 -18.95 11.98 -19.95
C LEU A 16 -17.87 11.15 -20.64
N THR A 17 -17.85 11.12 -21.97
CA THR A 17 -16.80 10.43 -22.73
C THR A 17 -15.42 11.03 -22.44
N ALA A 18 -15.28 12.37 -22.50
CA ALA A 18 -14.02 13.03 -22.21
C ALA A 18 -13.52 12.75 -20.78
N ARG A 19 -14.43 12.74 -19.80
CA ARG A 19 -14.10 12.39 -18.41
C ARG A 19 -13.69 10.93 -18.27
N ASN A 20 -14.32 10.03 -19.01
CA ASN A 20 -13.95 8.61 -19.00
C ASN A 20 -12.53 8.41 -19.58
N ASP A 21 -12.22 9.07 -20.70
CA ASP A 21 -10.87 9.04 -21.30
C ASP A 21 -9.81 9.59 -20.33
N ASP A 22 -10.13 10.64 -19.56
CA ASP A 22 -9.24 11.17 -18.51
C ASP A 22 -9.02 10.17 -17.38
N ILE A 23 -10.07 9.49 -16.91
CA ILE A 23 -9.97 8.46 -15.87
C ILE A 23 -9.10 7.31 -16.36
N ILE A 24 -9.28 6.84 -17.59
CA ILE A 24 -8.45 5.78 -18.18
C ILE A 24 -6.98 6.18 -18.24
N ARG A 25 -6.68 7.45 -18.60
CA ARG A 25 -5.32 7.98 -18.60
C ARG A 25 -4.71 8.03 -17.20
N GLN A 26 -5.50 8.45 -16.21
CA GLN A 26 -5.06 8.47 -14.81
C GLN A 26 -4.79 7.06 -14.30
N GLU A 27 -5.67 6.10 -14.58
CA GLU A 27 -5.49 4.70 -14.19
C GLU A 27 -4.21 4.10 -14.77
N ALA A 28 -3.94 4.34 -16.05
CA ALA A 28 -2.72 3.89 -16.71
C ALA A 28 -1.46 4.51 -16.06
N THR A 29 -1.54 5.78 -15.68
CA THR A 29 -0.45 6.49 -15.00
C THR A 29 -0.20 5.91 -13.60
N SER A 30 -1.26 5.76 -12.80
CA SER A 30 -1.18 5.18 -11.45
C SER A 30 -0.62 3.76 -11.46
N LYS A 31 -1.01 2.92 -12.42
CA LYS A 31 -0.43 1.56 -12.58
C LYS A 31 1.08 1.60 -12.83
N LYS A 32 1.55 2.54 -13.66
CA LYS A 32 2.97 2.71 -13.95
C LYS A 32 3.76 3.21 -12.73
N GLU A 33 3.19 4.16 -12.00
CA GLU A 33 3.78 4.68 -10.76
C GLU A 33 3.87 3.61 -9.69
N TYR A 34 2.80 2.84 -9.50
CA TYR A 34 2.77 1.69 -8.59
C TYR A 34 3.84 0.65 -8.94
N ALA A 35 3.93 0.24 -10.21
CA ALA A 35 4.97 -0.69 -10.64
C ALA A 35 6.40 -0.15 -10.41
N THR A 36 6.59 1.16 -10.53
CA THR A 36 7.87 1.81 -10.23
C THR A 36 8.16 1.80 -8.73
N PHE A 37 7.14 2.08 -7.91
CA PHE A 37 7.24 2.03 -6.45
C PHE A 37 7.59 0.63 -5.96
N SER A 38 6.89 -0.42 -6.42
CA SER A 38 7.18 -1.81 -6.03
C SER A 38 8.60 -2.25 -6.42
N ARG A 39 9.14 -1.77 -7.55
CA ARG A 39 10.54 -2.04 -7.94
C ARG A 39 11.54 -1.36 -7.01
N LYS A 40 11.26 -0.12 -6.59
CA LYS A 40 12.10 0.60 -5.63
C LYS A 40 12.07 -0.08 -4.26
N GLU A 41 10.89 -0.45 -3.78
CA GLU A 41 10.71 -1.21 -2.55
C GLU A 41 11.50 -2.53 -2.57
N THR A 42 11.35 -3.33 -3.63
CA THR A 42 12.12 -4.57 -3.79
C THR A 42 13.63 -4.34 -3.78
N SER A 43 14.09 -3.25 -4.41
CA SER A 43 15.52 -2.88 -4.42
C SER A 43 16.01 -2.51 -3.02
N ILE A 44 15.21 -1.76 -2.26
CA ILE A 44 15.52 -1.40 -0.86
C ILE A 44 15.58 -2.66 0.01
N ILE A 45 14.59 -3.55 -0.09
CA ILE A 45 14.57 -4.82 0.65
C ILE A 45 15.84 -5.64 0.35
N THR A 46 16.22 -5.72 -0.93
CA THR A 46 17.42 -6.47 -1.34
C THR A 46 18.70 -5.86 -0.78
N LEU A 47 18.80 -4.53 -0.73
CA LEU A 47 19.94 -3.83 -0.11
C LEU A 47 19.97 -4.03 1.41
N LEU A 48 18.82 -3.99 2.07
CA LEU A 48 18.75 -4.25 3.51
C LEU A 48 19.19 -5.69 3.82
N GLN A 49 18.68 -6.67 3.07
CA GLN A 49 19.07 -8.08 3.18
C GLN A 49 20.57 -8.32 2.96
N SER A 50 21.24 -7.52 2.11
CA SER A 50 22.69 -7.65 1.88
C SER A 50 23.52 -6.98 2.98
N LEU A 51 23.02 -5.92 3.60
CA LEU A 51 23.68 -5.22 4.70
C LEU A 51 23.62 -5.99 6.02
N GLU A 52 22.59 -6.82 6.21
CA GLU A 52 22.37 -7.58 7.43
C GLU A 52 21.87 -9.00 7.09
N PRO A 53 22.78 -9.98 6.95
CA PRO A 53 22.45 -11.36 6.56
C PRO A 53 21.52 -12.06 7.55
N THR A 54 21.50 -11.62 8.81
CA THR A 54 20.55 -12.05 9.86
C THR A 54 19.10 -11.65 9.56
N LEU A 55 18.86 -10.78 8.57
CA LEU A 55 17.52 -10.51 8.02
C LEU A 55 17.01 -11.67 7.14
N GLN A 56 17.85 -12.59 6.64
CA GLN A 56 17.38 -13.76 5.88
C GLN A 56 16.60 -14.74 6.76
N ASP A 57 17.01 -14.89 8.02
CA ASP A 57 16.28 -15.70 9.03
C ASP A 57 14.96 -15.05 9.47
N MET A 58 14.67 -13.80 9.04
CA MET A 58 13.42 -13.10 9.39
C MET A 58 12.17 -13.59 8.66
N HIS A 59 12.30 -14.31 7.55
CA HIS A 59 11.14 -14.94 6.91
C HIS A 59 10.52 -16.06 7.78
N GLU A 60 11.20 -16.50 8.84
CA GLU A 60 10.71 -17.50 9.80
C GLU A 60 10.23 -16.91 11.15
N LEU A 61 10.03 -15.59 11.25
CA LEU A 61 9.51 -14.96 12.46
C LEU A 61 8.04 -15.33 12.68
N LYS A 62 7.84 -16.42 13.43
CA LYS A 62 6.58 -17.03 13.89
C LYS A 62 5.45 -16.09 14.35
N ASN A 63 5.71 -14.80 14.61
CA ASN A 63 4.77 -13.92 15.31
C ASN A 63 4.46 -12.57 14.62
N ASN A 64 4.98 -12.28 13.42
CA ASN A 64 4.71 -11.00 12.71
C ASN A 64 4.94 -9.71 13.55
N GLU A 65 5.69 -9.78 14.65
CA GLU A 65 5.94 -8.60 15.49
C GLU A 65 7.05 -7.75 14.88
N PRO A 66 6.83 -6.43 14.69
CA PRO A 66 7.86 -5.53 14.21
C PRO A 66 9.06 -5.55 15.16
N ARG A 67 10.28 -5.79 14.67
CA ARG A 67 11.51 -5.70 15.46
C ARG A 67 12.23 -4.39 15.21
N LEU A 68 12.96 -3.92 16.21
CA LEU A 68 13.85 -2.77 16.08
C LEU A 68 15.05 -3.12 15.17
N ILE A 69 15.43 -2.17 14.33
CA ILE A 69 16.65 -2.20 13.50
C ILE A 69 17.86 -2.21 14.45
N SER A 70 18.88 -3.00 14.12
CA SER A 70 20.09 -3.16 14.94
C SER A 70 20.91 -1.88 15.04
N GLU A 71 21.61 -1.72 16.17
CA GLU A 71 22.47 -0.54 16.42
C GLU A 71 23.65 -0.46 15.45
N GLU A 72 24.14 -1.59 14.95
CA GLU A 72 25.20 -1.64 13.93
C GLU A 72 24.73 -1.00 12.61
N THR A 73 23.49 -1.28 12.20
CA THR A 73 22.88 -0.73 10.99
C THR A 73 22.58 0.77 11.16
N ILE A 74 22.13 1.19 12.36
CA ILE A 74 21.93 2.61 12.67
C ILE A 74 23.26 3.38 12.67
N ALA A 75 24.35 2.77 13.14
CA ALA A 75 25.67 3.40 13.10
C ALA A 75 26.14 3.68 11.67
N LYS A 76 25.77 2.81 10.71
CA LYS A 76 26.06 3.00 9.28
C LYS A 76 25.14 4.02 8.62
N VAL A 77 23.86 4.05 9.01
CA VAL A 77 22.85 4.97 8.47
C VAL A 77 22.02 5.56 9.62
N PRO A 78 22.43 6.73 10.17
CA PRO A 78 21.78 7.32 11.33
C PRO A 78 20.30 7.68 11.11
N GLY A 79 19.91 7.98 9.87
CA GLY A 79 18.52 8.30 9.53
C GLY A 79 17.53 7.15 9.77
N LEU A 80 18.02 5.91 9.96
CA LEU A 80 17.17 4.77 10.28
C LEU A 80 16.66 4.78 11.73
N SER A 81 17.22 5.61 12.61
CA SER A 81 16.78 5.71 14.02
C SER A 81 15.30 6.10 14.15
N TRP A 82 14.81 6.95 13.23
CA TRP A 82 13.41 7.37 13.19
C TRP A 82 12.44 6.19 13.06
N TYR A 83 12.80 5.17 12.27
CA TYR A 83 11.95 3.98 12.12
C TYR A 83 11.87 3.17 13.42
N ASN A 84 12.96 3.10 14.19
CA ASN A 84 12.92 2.46 15.51
C ASN A 84 12.01 3.20 16.48
N GLU A 85 11.95 4.53 16.40
CA GLU A 85 10.99 5.33 17.19
C GLU A 85 9.54 5.00 16.78
N GLN A 86 9.25 4.91 15.49
CA GLN A 86 7.91 4.54 15.02
C GLN A 86 7.53 3.10 15.41
N ILE A 87 8.47 2.16 15.31
CA ILE A 87 8.24 0.77 15.71
C ILE A 87 7.94 0.68 17.21
N LYS A 88 8.65 1.44 18.05
CA LYS A 88 8.35 1.53 19.49
C LYS A 88 6.94 2.09 19.73
N LEU A 89 6.55 3.16 19.04
CA LEU A 89 5.20 3.72 19.16
C LEU A 89 4.13 2.69 18.82
N VAL A 90 4.33 1.89 17.77
CA VAL A 90 3.38 0.83 17.39
C VAL A 90 3.36 -0.30 18.42
N GLN A 91 4.52 -0.73 18.93
CA GLN A 91 4.60 -1.75 19.99
C GLN A 91 3.96 -1.27 21.30
N GLU A 92 4.18 -0.02 21.68
CA GLU A 92 3.61 0.61 22.88
C GLU A 92 2.11 0.89 22.73
N SER A 93 1.64 1.14 21.52
CA SER A 93 0.24 1.45 21.24
C SER A 93 -0.71 0.29 21.52
N GLY A 94 -0.22 -0.93 21.77
CA GLY A 94 -0.90 -1.99 22.53
C GLY A 94 -2.25 -2.51 22.00
N ASP A 95 -2.84 -1.88 20.99
CA ASP A 95 -4.20 -2.15 20.54
C ASP A 95 -4.18 -3.24 19.48
N LYS A 96 -4.06 -4.48 19.98
CA LYS A 96 -4.86 -5.57 19.45
C LYS A 96 -6.28 -5.34 19.96
N ASP A 97 -7.16 -4.92 19.06
CA ASP A 97 -8.62 -4.79 19.23
C ASP A 97 -9.15 -3.46 19.83
N ASP A 98 -9.41 -2.46 18.98
CA ASP A 98 -10.70 -1.71 18.90
C ASP A 98 -10.62 -0.49 17.96
N PHE A 99 -10.21 -0.69 16.70
CA PHE A 99 -10.54 0.29 15.66
C PHE A 99 -11.93 -0.03 15.11
N ASP A 100 -12.96 0.68 15.59
CA ASP A 100 -14.30 0.58 15.01
C ASP A 100 -14.31 1.28 13.64
N VAL A 101 -14.18 0.47 12.58
CA VAL A 101 -14.20 0.96 11.21
C VAL A 101 -15.57 1.57 10.95
N PRO A 102 -15.66 2.87 10.61
CA PRO A 102 -16.92 3.51 10.28
C PRO A 102 -17.68 2.70 9.23
N PRO A 103 -19.01 2.55 9.36
CA PRO A 103 -19.80 1.69 8.48
C PRO A 103 -19.65 2.06 7.00
N GLU A 104 -19.40 3.33 6.69
CA GLU A 104 -19.16 3.85 5.35
C GLU A 104 -17.82 3.37 4.74
N LEU A 105 -16.83 3.10 5.59
CA LEU A 105 -15.48 2.70 5.18
C LEU A 105 -15.26 1.19 5.32
N ARG A 106 -16.23 0.45 5.86
CA ARG A 106 -16.14 -0.99 6.09
C ARG A 106 -15.90 -1.75 4.78
N GLU A 107 -16.62 -1.40 3.72
CA GLU A 107 -16.48 -2.06 2.42
C GLU A 107 -15.08 -1.85 1.82
N SER A 108 -14.58 -0.61 1.84
CA SER A 108 -13.21 -0.32 1.43
C SER A 108 -12.17 -1.01 2.33
N TYR A 109 -12.38 -1.01 3.64
CA TYR A 109 -11.47 -1.62 4.59
C TYR A 109 -11.37 -3.14 4.37
N GLU A 110 -12.49 -3.85 4.20
CA GLU A 110 -12.47 -5.28 3.89
C GLU A 110 -11.76 -5.57 2.55
N LEU A 111 -11.94 -4.70 1.55
CA LEU A 111 -11.24 -4.83 0.27
C LEU A 111 -9.71 -4.68 0.43
N PHE A 112 -9.26 -3.78 1.30
CA PHE A 112 -7.84 -3.45 1.49
C PHE A 112 -7.14 -4.23 2.61
N LYS A 113 -7.87 -4.78 3.59
CA LYS A 113 -7.30 -5.50 4.74
C LYS A 113 -6.55 -6.78 4.33
N GLY A 114 -7.02 -7.44 3.28
CA GLY A 114 -6.40 -8.66 2.73
C GLY A 114 -5.45 -8.41 1.56
N LEU A 115 -5.27 -7.16 1.13
CA LEU A 115 -4.38 -6.84 0.02
C LEU A 115 -2.94 -7.01 0.48
N ALA A 116 -2.28 -8.00 -0.11
CA ALA A 116 -0.87 -8.25 0.08
C ALA A 116 -0.07 -6.97 -0.25
N LEU A 117 0.53 -6.37 0.78
CA LEU A 117 1.35 -5.16 0.63
C LEU A 117 2.60 -5.45 -0.20
N LEU A 118 3.15 -6.67 -0.07
CA LEU A 118 4.24 -7.15 -0.91
C LEU A 118 3.72 -8.13 -1.98
N PRO A 119 4.31 -8.13 -3.20
CA PRO A 119 3.97 -9.12 -4.25
C PRO A 119 4.13 -10.58 -3.83
N LYS A 120 4.90 -10.85 -2.77
CA LYS A 120 5.15 -12.19 -2.21
C LYS A 120 4.21 -12.58 -1.08
N ASP A 121 3.50 -11.61 -0.48
CA ASP A 121 2.53 -11.87 0.60
C ASP A 121 1.18 -12.34 0.04
N GLY A 122 0.99 -12.19 -1.28
CA GLY A 122 -0.13 -12.76 -2.00
C GLY A 122 0.00 -14.27 -2.03
N LYS A 123 -0.61 -14.95 -1.05
CA LYS A 123 -1.19 -16.26 -1.37
C LYS A 123 -2.05 -16.02 -2.60
N SER A 124 -1.77 -16.77 -3.66
CA SER A 124 -2.61 -16.75 -4.85
C SER A 124 -4.05 -16.90 -4.39
N LEU A 125 -4.87 -15.88 -4.64
CA LEU A 125 -6.31 -16.03 -4.69
C LEU A 125 -6.59 -16.91 -5.92
N SER A 126 -6.36 -18.20 -5.77
CA SER A 126 -6.63 -19.23 -6.75
C SER A 126 -7.31 -20.38 -6.02
N GLU A 127 -8.63 -20.34 -6.13
CA GLU A 127 -9.65 -21.39 -5.91
C GLU A 127 -9.82 -22.00 -4.51
#